data_AF-A0AAU6R581-F1
#
_entry.id   AF-A0AAU6R581-F1
#
_cell.length_a   1.000
_cell.length_b   1.000
_cell.length_c   1.000
_cell.angle_alpha   90.00
_cell.angle_beta   90.00
_cell.angle_gamma   90.00
#
_symmetry.space_group_name_H-M   'P 1'
#
loop_
_entity.id
_entity.type
_entity.pdbx_description
1 polymer ?
#
loop_
_entity_poly.entity_id
_entity_poly.type
_entity_poly.pdbx_seq_one_letter_code
_entity_poly.pdbx_strand_id
1 'polypeptide(L)'
;MTIGAALVARSQVDQVTAISQRSTAQGEAAAEAGLALYQNLITNNRAIAAYCSATNTAGDGCQGSTAWINANSWNRTTTGIGICNSDATPLGIQNAAARTNWTNIDANDLAKGQYRFIEYTLPNANRTTGRLTVEGRSANDAQRAGVTRLRAEISIRAGGSSPVPALWLRLNGGTNNSNLRNNRFNGNIRLNTTTPCTIPTWVTTSNLSNPATQSIVTEPQSGFPDTPTFPTTSTTGYYNLTVDTDTRIQSDNRIWTATTGAPSTSVTTNTTGTFPRTGDVPAADGRYHYRIDRLVRSDNSRINITDNREVVFYVRSEINLGGNVRINCAGTGATCTVPTSGSIGRLIIYGNVSNRYGTCRDGTVGTGTNPPPAPCNGATLGDRQNTNRIQISETARIRALILAPNATANITGSNSSATGFFTGAMWVNNWSAPVNNNKIMINTEGSYGDYLNNASAFDLPAISPVRSWTRLQVP
;
A
#
# COMPACT_ATOMS: atom_id res chain seq x y z
N MET A 1 -53.39 -51.89 33.65
CA MET A 1 -52.72 -51.80 32.34
C MET A 1 -52.56 -50.34 31.86
N THR A 2 -52.42 -49.37 32.78
CA THR A 2 -52.42 -47.92 32.49
C THR A 2 -51.08 -47.23 32.77
N ILE A 3 -50.18 -47.88 33.53
CA ILE A 3 -48.85 -47.35 33.86
C ILE A 3 -47.86 -47.53 32.68
N GLY A 4 -48.01 -48.59 31.88
CA GLY A 4 -47.16 -48.83 30.71
C GLY A 4 -47.38 -47.82 29.57
N ALA A 5 -48.61 -47.34 29.37
CA ALA A 5 -48.91 -46.35 28.32
C ALA A 5 -48.31 -44.96 28.63
N ALA A 6 -48.26 -44.58 29.91
CA ALA A 6 -47.66 -43.31 30.33
C ALA A 6 -46.12 -43.30 30.22
N LEU A 7 -45.46 -44.42 30.47
CA LEU A 7 -44.01 -44.58 30.28
C LEU A 7 -43.61 -44.55 28.80
N VAL A 8 -44.41 -45.18 27.92
CA VAL A 8 -44.19 -45.15 26.47
C VAL A 8 -44.43 -43.74 25.91
N ALA A 9 -45.47 -43.03 26.37
CA ALA A 9 -45.73 -41.65 25.96
C ALA A 9 -44.60 -40.70 26.39
N ARG A 10 -44.07 -40.83 27.61
CA ARG A 10 -42.90 -40.05 28.07
C ARG A 10 -41.64 -40.40 27.28
N SER A 11 -41.38 -41.68 27.02
CA SER A 11 -40.25 -42.12 26.19
C SER A 11 -40.30 -41.56 24.77
N GLN A 12 -41.50 -41.45 24.17
CA GLN A 12 -41.66 -40.86 22.85
C GLN A 12 -41.43 -39.35 22.87
N VAL A 13 -41.90 -38.65 23.91
CA VAL A 13 -41.66 -37.21 24.09
C VAL A 13 -40.17 -36.93 24.31
N ASP A 14 -39.52 -37.68 25.19
CA ASP A 14 -38.08 -37.53 25.45
C ASP A 14 -37.24 -37.83 24.21
N GLN A 15 -37.63 -38.84 23.42
CA GLN A 15 -36.99 -39.17 22.15
C GLN A 15 -37.18 -38.04 21.12
N VAL A 16 -38.36 -37.44 21.01
CA VAL A 16 -38.61 -36.31 20.11
C VAL A 16 -37.83 -35.06 20.54
N THR A 17 -37.77 -34.77 21.84
CA THR A 17 -36.96 -33.65 22.37
C THR A 17 -35.47 -33.87 22.12
N ALA A 18 -34.94 -35.07 22.38
CA ALA A 18 -33.54 -35.40 22.12
C ALA A 18 -33.19 -35.34 20.63
N ILE A 19 -34.09 -35.79 19.74
CA ILE A 19 -33.91 -35.68 18.28
C ILE A 19 -33.94 -34.22 17.84
N SER A 20 -34.84 -33.40 18.37
CA SER A 20 -34.93 -31.97 18.07
C SER A 20 -33.68 -31.20 18.52
N GLN A 21 -33.18 -31.49 19.73
CA GLN A 21 -31.95 -30.91 20.25
C GLN A 21 -30.73 -31.32 19.42
N ARG A 22 -30.63 -32.62 19.05
CA ARG A 22 -29.55 -33.13 18.20
C ARG A 22 -29.57 -32.50 16.80
N SER A 23 -30.75 -32.37 16.20
CA SER A 23 -30.91 -31.72 14.90
C SER A 23 -30.55 -30.24 14.97
N THR A 24 -30.92 -29.55 16.04
CA THR A 24 -30.53 -28.16 16.27
C THR A 24 -29.02 -27.99 16.41
N ALA A 25 -28.37 -28.84 17.22
CA ALA A 25 -26.92 -28.81 17.40
C ALA A 25 -26.16 -29.11 16.10
N GLN A 26 -26.66 -30.03 15.29
CA GLN A 26 -26.11 -30.31 13.96
C GLN A 26 -26.30 -29.14 12.99
N GLY A 27 -27.48 -28.50 12.99
CA GLY A 27 -27.74 -27.30 12.19
C GLY A 27 -26.84 -26.13 12.60
N GLU A 28 -26.55 -26.00 13.90
CA GLU A 28 -25.63 -25.00 14.45
C GLU A 28 -24.19 -25.25 14.02
N ALA A 29 -23.68 -26.47 14.20
CA ALA A 29 -22.34 -26.85 13.73
C ALA A 29 -22.18 -26.65 12.21
N ALA A 30 -23.24 -26.92 11.44
CA ALA A 30 -23.25 -26.67 10.01
C ALA A 30 -23.17 -25.17 9.67
N ALA A 31 -23.88 -24.33 10.42
CA ALA A 31 -23.86 -22.89 10.25
C ALA A 31 -22.49 -22.30 10.64
N GLU A 32 -21.85 -22.81 11.70
CA GLU A 32 -20.49 -22.41 12.10
C GLU A 32 -19.45 -22.74 11.03
N ALA A 33 -19.52 -23.95 10.44
CA ALA A 33 -18.64 -24.34 9.34
C ALA A 33 -18.84 -23.42 8.12
N GLY A 34 -20.10 -23.14 7.77
CA GLY A 34 -20.42 -22.19 6.70
C GLY A 34 -19.89 -20.79 6.98
N LEU A 35 -20.01 -20.31 8.22
CA LEU A 35 -19.50 -19.02 8.66
C LEU A 35 -17.96 -18.95 8.51
N ALA A 36 -17.25 -19.99 8.94
CA ALA A 36 -15.80 -20.08 8.79
C ALA A 36 -15.37 -20.09 7.31
N LEU A 37 -16.11 -20.78 6.43
CA LEU A 37 -15.84 -20.81 5.00
C LEU A 37 -16.03 -19.43 4.35
N TYR A 38 -17.12 -18.72 4.66
CA TYR A 38 -17.34 -17.37 4.15
C TYR A 38 -16.39 -16.34 4.76
N GLN A 39 -16.03 -16.47 6.03
CA GLN A 39 -14.97 -15.64 6.62
C GLN A 39 -13.63 -15.87 5.91
N ASN A 40 -13.28 -17.12 5.58
CA ASN A 40 -12.07 -17.46 4.83
C ASN A 40 -12.13 -16.85 3.42
N LEU A 41 -13.28 -16.94 2.73
CA LEU A 41 -13.50 -16.27 1.45
C LEU A 41 -13.22 -14.76 1.53
N ILE A 42 -13.82 -14.06 2.50
CA ILE A 42 -13.64 -12.61 2.67
C ILE A 42 -12.18 -12.31 3.07
N THR A 43 -11.55 -13.13 3.90
CA THR A 43 -10.15 -12.97 4.32
C THR A 43 -9.16 -13.14 3.17
N ASN A 44 -9.41 -14.10 2.26
CA ASN A 44 -8.60 -14.33 1.07
C ASN A 44 -8.88 -13.31 -0.04
N ASN A 45 -10.02 -12.64 0.02
CA ASN A 45 -10.49 -11.65 -0.94
C ASN A 45 -10.83 -10.33 -0.24
N ARG A 46 -9.89 -9.77 0.53
CA ARG A 46 -10.15 -8.65 1.45
C ARG A 46 -10.85 -7.43 0.84
N ALA A 47 -10.69 -7.24 -0.47
CA ALA A 47 -11.44 -6.27 -1.27
C ALA A 47 -12.96 -6.36 -1.06
N ILE A 48 -13.53 -7.57 -1.02
CA ILE A 48 -14.98 -7.77 -0.93
C ILE A 48 -15.56 -7.39 0.43
N ALA A 49 -14.73 -7.28 1.48
CA ALA A 49 -15.19 -6.87 2.81
C ALA A 49 -15.77 -5.44 2.80
N ALA A 50 -15.33 -4.58 1.88
CA ALA A 50 -15.85 -3.22 1.75
C ALA A 50 -17.17 -3.13 0.95
N TYR A 51 -17.73 -4.26 0.54
CA TYR A 51 -18.91 -4.39 -0.31
C TYR A 51 -19.96 -5.30 0.35
N CYS A 52 -21.24 -5.05 0.10
CA CYS A 52 -22.33 -5.92 0.56
C CYS A 52 -22.61 -7.04 -0.44
N SER A 53 -23.28 -8.12 -0.05
CA SER A 53 -23.54 -9.25 -0.95
C SER A 53 -24.70 -9.10 -1.95
N ALA A 54 -25.20 -7.88 -2.17
CA ALA A 54 -26.44 -7.55 -2.90
C ALA A 54 -27.71 -8.06 -2.20
N THR A 55 -28.31 -7.20 -1.38
CA THR A 55 -29.72 -7.33 -1.01
C THR A 55 -30.43 -6.02 -1.33
N ASN A 56 -31.69 -6.12 -1.75
CA ASN A 56 -32.48 -5.03 -2.33
C ASN A 56 -32.94 -4.01 -1.26
N THR A 57 -32.38 -4.06 -0.05
CA THR A 57 -32.91 -3.37 1.13
C THR A 57 -32.41 -1.93 1.16
N ALA A 58 -33.30 -1.00 0.87
CA ALA A 58 -33.06 0.43 1.02
C ALA A 58 -32.90 0.77 2.51
N GLY A 59 -31.73 1.29 2.91
CA GLY A 59 -31.46 1.72 4.30
C GLY A 59 -30.04 1.42 4.80
N ASP A 60 -29.42 0.34 4.31
CA ASP A 60 -28.13 -0.16 4.82
C ASP A 60 -26.91 0.24 3.96
N GLY A 61 -27.07 1.18 3.02
CA GLY A 61 -25.99 1.59 2.08
C GLY A 61 -25.62 0.56 1.00
N CYS A 62 -26.39 -0.52 0.90
CA CYS A 62 -26.13 -1.66 0.02
C CYS A 62 -26.92 -1.60 -1.30
N GLN A 63 -26.74 -0.56 -2.13
CA GLN A 63 -27.35 -0.50 -3.46
C GLN A 63 -26.35 -0.19 -4.58
N GLY A 64 -26.60 -0.77 -5.76
CA GLY A 64 -25.83 -0.48 -6.97
C GLY A 64 -24.35 -0.84 -6.86
N SER A 65 -23.48 0.16 -7.00
CA SER A 65 -22.01 0.02 -7.08
C SER A 65 -21.33 -0.56 -5.82
N THR A 66 -22.06 -0.79 -4.72
CA THR A 66 -21.53 -1.28 -3.44
C THR A 66 -21.74 -2.79 -3.20
N ALA A 67 -22.19 -3.54 -4.22
CA ALA A 67 -22.37 -4.99 -4.15
C ALA A 67 -21.09 -5.81 -4.44
N TRP A 68 -20.98 -7.06 -3.96
CA TRP A 68 -19.85 -7.98 -4.21
C TRP A 68 -19.59 -8.21 -5.70
N ILE A 69 -20.63 -8.20 -6.53
CA ILE A 69 -20.49 -8.26 -7.99
C ILE A 69 -19.71 -7.06 -8.54
N ASN A 70 -19.78 -5.92 -7.86
CA ASN A 70 -19.02 -4.70 -8.12
C ASN A 70 -17.72 -4.62 -7.30
N ALA A 71 -17.45 -5.56 -6.39
CA ALA A 71 -16.09 -5.73 -5.87
C ALA A 71 -15.14 -6.19 -7.00
N ASN A 72 -15.66 -6.86 -8.03
CA ASN A 72 -14.92 -7.10 -9.28
C ASN A 72 -14.62 -5.79 -10.05
N SER A 73 -15.41 -4.73 -9.84
CA SER A 73 -15.16 -3.36 -10.35
C SER A 73 -14.40 -2.45 -9.36
N TRP A 74 -13.94 -3.01 -8.24
CA TRP A 74 -12.63 -2.68 -7.64
C TRP A 74 -11.47 -3.17 -8.55
N ASN A 75 -11.79 -3.55 -9.79
CA ASN A 75 -11.14 -3.17 -11.03
C ASN A 75 -9.64 -2.92 -10.89
N ARG A 76 -8.88 -3.88 -11.45
CA ARG A 76 -7.46 -3.78 -11.78
C ARG A 76 -7.06 -2.44 -12.41
N THR A 77 -7.99 -1.65 -12.98
CA THR A 77 -7.70 -0.34 -13.57
C THR A 77 -8.02 0.90 -12.71
N THR A 78 -8.79 0.84 -11.61
CA THR A 78 -9.12 2.04 -10.79
C THR A 78 -8.55 2.04 -9.37
N THR A 79 -8.33 0.87 -8.76
CA THR A 79 -7.69 0.78 -7.42
C THR A 79 -6.21 0.46 -7.50
N GLY A 80 -5.77 -0.08 -8.64
CA GLY A 80 -4.38 -0.42 -8.85
C GLY A 80 -3.91 -1.70 -8.12
N ILE A 81 -4.59 -2.15 -7.07
CA ILE A 81 -4.25 -3.43 -6.44
C ILE A 81 -4.73 -4.58 -7.33
N GLY A 82 -3.81 -5.45 -7.76
CA GLY A 82 -4.17 -6.77 -8.30
C GLY A 82 -3.60 -7.87 -7.44
N ILE A 83 -4.47 -8.74 -6.93
CA ILE A 83 -4.12 -9.83 -6.03
C ILE A 83 -3.78 -11.08 -6.86
N CYS A 84 -2.77 -11.82 -6.42
CA CYS A 84 -2.31 -13.06 -7.04
C CYS A 84 -3.04 -14.34 -6.61
N ASN A 85 -4.21 -14.21 -6.01
CA ASN A 85 -5.05 -15.38 -5.76
C ASN A 85 -5.73 -15.77 -7.07
N SER A 86 -5.26 -16.85 -7.68
CA SER A 86 -5.97 -17.59 -8.73
C SER A 86 -7.37 -18.03 -8.31
N ASP A 87 -7.62 -18.06 -7.00
CA ASP A 87 -8.92 -18.44 -6.41
C ASP A 87 -9.92 -17.28 -6.34
N ALA A 88 -9.45 -16.05 -6.60
CA ALA A 88 -10.26 -14.85 -6.73
C ALA A 88 -10.73 -14.65 -8.18
N THR A 89 -11.19 -15.71 -8.86
CA THR A 89 -11.81 -15.48 -10.17
C THR A 89 -13.06 -14.62 -9.96
N PRO A 90 -13.30 -13.61 -10.82
CA PRO A 90 -14.56 -12.86 -10.82
C PRO A 90 -15.79 -13.79 -10.78
N LEU A 91 -15.65 -14.97 -11.40
CA LEU A 91 -16.63 -16.05 -11.41
C LEU A 91 -16.78 -16.76 -10.05
N GLY A 92 -15.70 -16.99 -9.30
CA GLY A 92 -15.74 -17.59 -7.95
C GLY A 92 -16.45 -16.69 -6.93
N ILE A 93 -16.18 -15.39 -6.98
CA ILE A 93 -16.85 -14.38 -6.14
C ILE A 93 -18.32 -14.21 -6.57
N GLN A 94 -18.60 -14.16 -7.88
CA GLN A 94 -19.97 -14.16 -8.40
C GLN A 94 -20.75 -15.40 -7.98
N ASN A 95 -20.13 -16.58 -8.08
CA ASN A 95 -20.72 -17.84 -7.65
C ASN A 95 -20.96 -17.84 -6.14
N ALA A 96 -20.03 -17.36 -5.32
CA ALA A 96 -20.22 -17.26 -3.88
C ALA A 96 -21.33 -16.26 -3.50
N ALA A 97 -21.42 -15.12 -4.19
CA ALA A 97 -22.49 -14.14 -4.02
C ALA A 97 -23.86 -14.68 -4.47
N ALA A 98 -23.87 -15.54 -5.50
CA ALA A 98 -25.09 -16.18 -6.02
C ALA A 98 -25.49 -17.46 -5.26
N ARG A 99 -24.66 -17.97 -4.34
CA ARG A 99 -24.91 -19.20 -3.56
C ARG A 99 -25.90 -18.97 -2.42
N THR A 100 -27.15 -18.73 -2.75
CA THR A 100 -28.27 -18.80 -1.78
C THR A 100 -28.78 -20.23 -1.58
N ASN A 101 -28.28 -21.18 -2.35
CA ASN A 101 -28.65 -22.60 -2.30
C ASN A 101 -27.92 -23.35 -1.17
N TRP A 102 -28.57 -24.39 -0.65
CA TRP A 102 -27.97 -25.31 0.32
C TRP A 102 -26.80 -26.07 -0.28
N THR A 103 -25.68 -26.08 0.43
CA THR A 103 -24.42 -26.73 0.04
C THR A 103 -23.96 -27.67 1.14
N ASN A 104 -23.53 -28.88 0.79
CA ASN A 104 -22.93 -29.81 1.74
C ASN A 104 -21.61 -29.25 2.29
N ILE A 105 -21.40 -29.36 3.60
CA ILE A 105 -20.08 -29.05 4.19
C ILE A 105 -19.02 -29.98 3.63
N ASP A 106 -19.39 -31.25 3.46
CA ASP A 106 -18.56 -32.29 2.88
C ASP A 106 -19.42 -33.09 1.89
N ALA A 107 -18.99 -33.13 0.63
CA ALA A 107 -19.72 -33.88 -0.40
C ALA A 107 -19.70 -35.39 -0.15
N ASN A 108 -18.71 -35.88 0.62
CA ASN A 108 -18.54 -37.29 0.93
C ASN A 108 -19.18 -37.70 2.26
N ASP A 109 -19.59 -36.72 3.09
CA ASP A 109 -20.21 -36.97 4.39
C ASP A 109 -21.42 -36.05 4.61
N LEU A 110 -22.59 -36.57 4.24
CA LEU A 110 -23.88 -35.87 4.39
C LEU A 110 -24.30 -35.70 5.86
N ALA A 111 -23.70 -36.44 6.80
CA ALA A 111 -24.05 -36.34 8.22
C ALA A 111 -23.52 -35.05 8.87
N LYS A 112 -22.57 -34.36 8.22
CA LYS A 112 -22.08 -33.04 8.64
C LYS A 112 -23.10 -31.92 8.38
N GLY A 113 -24.13 -32.18 7.57
CA GLY A 113 -25.17 -31.21 7.25
C GLY A 113 -24.80 -30.27 6.11
N GLN A 114 -25.62 -29.24 5.96
CA GLN A 114 -25.50 -28.27 4.87
C GLN A 114 -25.55 -26.85 5.37
N TYR A 115 -24.95 -25.94 4.62
CA TYR A 115 -24.97 -24.51 4.89
C TYR A 115 -25.44 -23.73 3.67
N ARG A 116 -25.96 -22.52 3.89
CA ARG A 116 -26.22 -21.55 2.82
C ARG A 116 -25.93 -20.14 3.28
N PHE A 117 -25.54 -19.30 2.33
CA PHE A 117 -25.36 -17.88 2.56
C PHE A 117 -26.70 -17.17 2.56
N ILE A 118 -26.87 -16.22 3.49
CA ILE A 118 -28.06 -15.38 3.55
C ILE A 118 -27.72 -13.96 3.11
N GLU A 119 -26.79 -13.31 3.81
CA GLU A 119 -26.42 -11.94 3.53
C GLU A 119 -25.07 -11.55 4.14
N TYR A 120 -24.47 -10.53 3.55
CA TYR A 120 -23.38 -9.76 4.12
C TYR A 120 -23.70 -8.27 4.00
N THR A 121 -23.88 -7.59 5.14
CA THR A 121 -24.28 -6.18 5.21
C THR A 121 -23.23 -5.31 5.91
N LEU A 122 -23.23 -4.02 5.60
CA LEU A 122 -22.34 -3.03 6.20
C LEU A 122 -23.19 -2.04 7.02
N PRO A 123 -23.51 -2.35 8.29
CA PRO A 123 -24.44 -1.57 9.09
C PRO A 123 -24.00 -0.13 9.37
N ASN A 124 -22.74 0.23 9.10
CA ASN A 124 -22.21 1.56 9.35
C ASN A 124 -21.73 2.25 8.07
N ALA A 125 -22.03 3.54 7.95
CA ALA A 125 -21.61 4.37 6.81
C ALA A 125 -20.07 4.36 6.61
N ASN A 126 -19.32 4.23 7.71
CA ASN A 126 -17.86 4.17 7.71
C ASN A 126 -17.29 2.80 7.33
N ARG A 127 -18.14 1.79 7.12
CA ARG A 127 -17.78 0.41 6.68
C ARG A 127 -16.72 -0.27 7.54
N THR A 128 -16.68 0.03 8.83
CA THR A 128 -15.72 -0.58 9.77
C THR A 128 -16.23 -1.87 10.40
N THR A 129 -17.49 -2.23 10.14
CA THR A 129 -18.08 -3.47 10.64
C THR A 129 -18.87 -4.11 9.50
N GLY A 130 -18.61 -5.39 9.23
CA GLY A 130 -19.40 -6.22 8.35
C GLY A 130 -20.21 -7.24 9.14
N ARG A 131 -21.46 -7.47 8.74
CA ARG A 131 -22.35 -8.46 9.34
C ARG A 131 -22.54 -9.61 8.36
N LEU A 132 -22.03 -10.78 8.73
CA LEU A 132 -22.16 -12.00 7.96
C LEU A 132 -23.26 -12.88 8.56
N THR A 133 -24.27 -13.23 7.75
CA THR A 133 -25.37 -14.11 8.15
C THR A 133 -25.34 -15.39 7.32
N VAL A 134 -25.27 -16.54 8.00
CA VAL A 134 -25.23 -17.88 7.41
C VAL A 134 -26.26 -18.76 8.07
N GLU A 135 -26.86 -19.67 7.31
CA GLU A 135 -27.71 -20.72 7.83
C GLU A 135 -27.07 -22.09 7.68
N GLY A 136 -27.36 -22.97 8.64
CA GLY A 136 -26.99 -24.37 8.63
C GLY A 136 -28.20 -25.26 8.89
N ARG A 137 -28.20 -26.47 8.33
CA ARG A 137 -29.23 -27.47 8.54
C ARG A 137 -28.64 -28.87 8.70
N SER A 138 -29.28 -29.69 9.52
CA SER A 138 -28.77 -31.02 9.91
C SER A 138 -28.91 -32.12 8.86
N ALA A 139 -29.70 -31.94 7.80
CA ALA A 139 -29.97 -32.98 6.78
C ALA A 139 -30.37 -32.38 5.42
N ASN A 140 -30.21 -33.17 4.35
CA ASN A 140 -30.67 -32.81 2.99
C ASN A 140 -32.19 -32.78 2.84
N ASP A 141 -32.92 -33.33 3.81
CA ASP A 141 -34.38 -33.38 3.81
C ASP A 141 -34.96 -32.04 4.32
N ALA A 142 -35.55 -31.28 3.41
CA ALA A 142 -36.12 -29.96 3.68
C ALA A 142 -37.25 -29.98 4.74
N GLN A 143 -37.87 -31.13 5.00
CA GLN A 143 -39.03 -31.23 5.90
C GLN A 143 -38.67 -31.63 7.34
N ARG A 144 -37.45 -32.12 7.59
CA ARG A 144 -37.04 -32.65 8.91
C ARG A 144 -35.77 -32.02 9.48
N ALA A 145 -35.15 -31.10 8.74
CA ALA A 145 -33.91 -30.48 9.17
C ALA A 145 -34.17 -29.30 10.11
N GLY A 146 -33.59 -29.35 11.32
CA GLY A 146 -33.44 -28.18 12.16
C GLY A 146 -32.56 -27.16 11.47
N VAL A 147 -33.12 -25.99 11.14
CA VAL A 147 -32.39 -24.87 10.55
C VAL A 147 -31.93 -23.93 11.66
N THR A 148 -30.66 -23.60 11.66
CA THR A 148 -30.07 -22.62 12.58
C THR A 148 -29.49 -21.48 11.76
N ARG A 149 -29.83 -20.23 12.12
CA ARG A 149 -29.28 -19.02 11.53
C ARG A 149 -28.29 -18.38 12.49
N LEU A 150 -27.07 -18.16 12.03
CA LEU A 150 -26.02 -17.48 12.77
C LEU A 150 -25.70 -16.14 12.11
N ARG A 151 -25.44 -15.14 12.95
CA ARG A 151 -24.91 -13.84 12.53
C ARG A 151 -23.61 -13.55 13.27
N ALA A 152 -22.59 -13.14 12.53
CA ALA A 152 -21.32 -12.71 13.08
C ALA A 152 -21.00 -11.27 12.67
N GLU A 153 -20.35 -10.55 13.58
CA GLU A 153 -19.79 -9.24 13.29
C GLU A 153 -18.28 -9.37 13.03
N ILE A 154 -17.85 -8.81 11.91
CA ILE A 154 -16.48 -8.82 11.42
C ILE A 154 -15.98 -7.39 11.45
N SER A 155 -14.97 -7.10 12.27
CA SER A 155 -14.35 -5.78 12.27
C SER A 155 -13.48 -5.61 11.03
N ILE A 156 -13.77 -4.56 10.27
CA ILE A 156 -13.05 -4.13 9.07
C ILE A 156 -12.27 -2.88 9.43
N ARG A 157 -10.96 -2.89 9.24
CA ARG A 157 -10.15 -1.67 9.31
C ARG A 157 -10.01 -1.13 7.89
N ALA A 158 -10.25 0.16 7.72
CA ALA A 158 -10.02 0.83 6.45
C ALA A 158 -8.57 0.62 5.98
N GLY A 159 -8.40 0.43 4.67
CA GLY A 159 -7.08 0.39 4.05
C GLY A 159 -6.34 1.71 4.32
N GLY A 160 -5.04 1.62 4.54
CA GLY A 160 -4.11 2.72 4.71
C GLY A 160 -3.22 2.59 5.94
N SER A 161 -3.59 1.72 6.89
CA SER A 161 -2.84 1.50 8.12
C SER A 161 -1.73 0.47 8.00
N SER A 162 -1.69 -0.31 6.92
CA SER A 162 -0.59 -1.25 6.69
C SER A 162 0.71 -0.50 6.43
N PRO A 163 1.85 -1.07 6.89
CA PRO A 163 3.15 -0.52 6.58
C PRO A 163 3.37 -0.47 5.06
N VAL A 164 3.98 0.61 4.59
CA VAL A 164 4.37 0.70 3.18
C VAL A 164 5.46 -0.31 2.85
N PRO A 165 5.55 -0.78 1.59
CA PRO A 165 6.68 -1.57 1.15
C PRO A 165 7.95 -0.71 1.18
N ALA A 166 9.06 -1.31 1.63
CA ALA A 166 10.38 -0.69 1.60
C ALA A 166 10.76 -0.28 0.16
N LEU A 167 10.41 -1.13 -0.80
CA LEU A 167 10.63 -0.91 -2.22
C LEU A 167 9.35 -1.20 -3.01
N TRP A 168 8.98 -0.29 -3.90
CA TRP A 168 7.94 -0.53 -4.90
C TRP A 168 8.50 -0.22 -6.30
N LEU A 169 8.48 -1.19 -7.21
CA LEU A 169 8.99 -1.03 -8.57
C LEU A 169 7.88 -1.02 -9.61
N ARG A 170 7.80 0.05 -10.43
CA ARG A 170 6.94 0.15 -11.62
C ARG A 170 7.66 -0.42 -12.84
N LEU A 171 7.65 -1.75 -13.02
CA LEU A 171 8.37 -2.40 -14.12
C LEU A 171 7.67 -2.19 -15.47
N ASN A 172 7.70 -0.96 -16.00
CA ASN A 172 7.05 -0.60 -17.26
C ASN A 172 7.63 -1.40 -18.45
N GLY A 173 6.96 -2.47 -18.84
CA GLY A 173 6.93 -2.99 -20.23
C GLY A 173 8.20 -3.58 -20.85
N GLY A 174 9.35 -3.63 -20.16
CA GLY A 174 10.47 -4.45 -20.65
C GLY A 174 11.85 -3.83 -20.54
N THR A 175 12.41 -3.77 -19.33
CA THR A 175 13.85 -3.88 -19.22
C THR A 175 14.23 -4.93 -18.19
N ASN A 176 14.99 -5.91 -18.66
CA ASN A 176 15.80 -6.85 -17.87
C ASN A 176 16.92 -6.11 -17.07
N ASN A 177 16.75 -4.81 -16.82
CA ASN A 177 17.75 -3.94 -16.21
C ASN A 177 17.47 -3.67 -14.73
N SER A 178 16.28 -4.06 -14.23
CA SER A 178 16.08 -4.18 -12.79
C SER A 178 16.94 -5.32 -12.26
N ASN A 179 17.78 -5.02 -11.29
CA ASN A 179 18.56 -6.04 -10.61
C ASN A 179 18.83 -5.60 -9.19
N LEU A 180 18.24 -6.28 -8.20
CA LEU A 180 18.49 -6.00 -6.79
C LEU A 180 19.84 -6.54 -6.32
N ARG A 181 20.40 -7.55 -7.00
CA ARG A 181 21.63 -8.26 -6.61
C ARG A 181 21.63 -8.58 -5.10
N ASN A 182 22.66 -8.14 -4.39
CA ASN A 182 22.87 -8.39 -2.96
C ASN A 182 22.21 -7.34 -2.05
N ASN A 183 21.43 -6.40 -2.60
CA ASN A 183 20.72 -5.41 -1.78
C ASN A 183 19.64 -6.10 -0.96
N ARG A 184 19.49 -5.67 0.30
CA ARG A 184 18.49 -6.19 1.22
C ARG A 184 17.50 -5.09 1.61
N PHE A 185 16.27 -5.49 1.86
CA PHE A 185 15.18 -4.58 2.19
C PHE A 185 14.58 -5.06 3.50
N ASN A 186 14.54 -4.16 4.48
CA ASN A 186 13.87 -4.39 5.74
C ASN A 186 12.43 -3.86 5.63
N GLY A 187 11.61 -4.64 4.91
CA GLY A 187 10.22 -4.37 4.58
C GLY A 187 9.80 -5.19 3.37
N ASN A 188 8.52 -5.18 3.05
CA ASN A 188 8.01 -5.87 1.87
C ASN A 188 8.56 -5.22 0.59
N ILE A 189 8.68 -6.02 -0.48
CA ILE A 189 8.99 -5.55 -1.82
C ILE A 189 7.74 -5.72 -2.68
N ARG A 190 7.28 -4.65 -3.32
CA ARG A 190 6.19 -4.71 -4.31
C ARG A 190 6.71 -4.49 -5.71
N LEU A 191 6.20 -5.28 -6.65
CA LEU A 191 6.61 -5.27 -8.06
C LEU A 191 5.36 -5.11 -8.90
N ASN A 192 5.20 -3.95 -9.51
CA ASN A 192 4.24 -3.80 -10.58
C ASN A 192 4.84 -4.44 -11.82
N THR A 193 4.19 -5.49 -12.34
CA THR A 193 4.65 -6.27 -13.50
C THR A 193 3.54 -6.32 -14.56
N THR A 194 3.89 -6.57 -15.81
CA THR A 194 2.91 -6.81 -16.89
C THR A 194 2.27 -8.20 -16.78
N THR A 195 3.01 -9.15 -16.22
CA THR A 195 2.58 -10.51 -15.87
C THR A 195 2.56 -10.66 -14.34
N PRO A 196 1.50 -10.18 -13.67
CA PRO A 196 1.38 -10.36 -12.22
C PRO A 196 1.46 -11.84 -11.87
N CYS A 197 2.00 -12.14 -10.68
CA CYS A 197 2.13 -13.48 -10.08
C CYS A 197 3.34 -14.31 -10.52
N THR A 198 4.19 -13.74 -11.38
CA THR A 198 5.52 -14.28 -11.63
C THR A 198 6.56 -13.39 -10.98
N ILE A 199 7.26 -13.90 -9.97
CA ILE A 199 8.39 -13.20 -9.36
C ILE A 199 9.57 -13.28 -10.35
N PRO A 200 10.14 -12.14 -10.79
CA PRO A 200 11.32 -12.16 -11.65
C PRO A 200 12.53 -12.81 -10.97
N THR A 201 13.38 -13.51 -11.73
CA THR A 201 14.52 -14.28 -11.16
C THR A 201 15.60 -13.42 -10.51
N TRP A 202 15.66 -12.13 -10.82
CA TRP A 202 16.62 -11.18 -10.25
C TRP A 202 16.25 -10.67 -8.84
N VAL A 203 15.07 -11.06 -8.32
CA VAL A 203 14.61 -10.76 -6.97
C VAL A 203 14.18 -12.05 -6.28
N THR A 204 14.73 -12.27 -5.09
CA THR A 204 14.51 -13.50 -4.31
C THR A 204 14.32 -13.15 -2.83
N THR A 205 13.90 -14.13 -2.03
CA THR A 205 13.78 -13.96 -0.57
C THR A 205 15.10 -13.56 0.11
N SER A 206 16.26 -13.79 -0.52
CA SER A 206 17.55 -13.30 -0.02
C SER A 206 17.66 -11.77 0.01
N ASN A 207 16.85 -11.07 -0.81
CA ASN A 207 16.72 -9.62 -0.79
C ASN A 207 15.88 -9.11 0.38
N LEU A 208 15.21 -9.97 1.16
CA LEU A 208 14.49 -9.57 2.36
C LEU A 208 15.42 -9.65 3.57
N SER A 209 15.32 -8.70 4.50
CA SER A 209 16.07 -8.75 5.76
C SER A 209 15.58 -9.88 6.66
N ASN A 210 14.26 -10.10 6.67
CA ASN A 210 13.57 -11.13 7.44
C ASN A 210 12.47 -11.82 6.58
N PRO A 211 12.82 -12.89 5.84
CA PRO A 211 11.86 -13.60 4.99
C PRO A 211 10.69 -14.27 5.74
N ALA A 212 10.78 -14.44 7.07
CA ALA A 212 9.69 -15.04 7.84
C ALA A 212 8.51 -14.10 8.06
N THR A 213 8.74 -12.78 7.99
CA THR A 213 7.72 -11.76 8.26
C THR A 213 7.57 -10.76 7.13
N GLN A 214 8.34 -10.91 6.04
CA GLN A 214 8.34 -10.03 4.87
C GLN A 214 8.03 -10.84 3.62
N SER A 215 7.47 -10.18 2.61
CA SER A 215 7.13 -10.81 1.34
C SER A 215 7.54 -9.98 0.14
N ILE A 216 7.72 -10.69 -0.99
CA ILE A 216 7.79 -10.10 -2.32
C ILE A 216 6.42 -10.31 -2.95
N VAL A 217 5.75 -9.22 -3.32
CA VAL A 217 4.41 -9.24 -3.90
C VAL A 217 4.48 -8.65 -5.31
N THR A 218 3.86 -9.31 -6.27
CA THR A 218 3.70 -8.81 -7.63
C THR A 218 2.27 -8.34 -7.86
N GLU A 219 2.10 -7.18 -8.47
CA GLU A 219 0.82 -6.54 -8.77
C GLU A 219 0.79 -6.07 -10.24
N PRO A 220 -0.38 -5.79 -10.84
CA PRO A 220 -0.49 -5.23 -12.18
C PRO A 220 0.13 -3.83 -12.28
N GLN A 221 0.61 -3.45 -13.47
CA GLN A 221 1.21 -2.12 -13.74
C GLN A 221 0.39 -0.91 -13.25
N SER A 222 -0.94 -0.97 -13.37
CA SER A 222 -1.87 0.08 -12.94
C SER A 222 -1.89 0.34 -11.43
N GLY A 223 -1.20 -0.49 -10.62
CA GLY A 223 -1.07 -0.36 -9.17
C GLY A 223 -0.21 0.76 -8.63
N PHE A 224 0.55 1.43 -9.49
CA PHE A 224 1.59 2.31 -9.00
C PHE A 224 1.04 3.69 -8.67
N PRO A 225 1.32 4.25 -7.48
CA PRO A 225 0.82 5.57 -7.12
C PRO A 225 1.30 6.66 -8.08
N ASP A 226 0.39 7.56 -8.46
CA ASP A 226 0.72 8.77 -9.20
C ASP A 226 1.32 9.83 -8.28
N THR A 227 2.20 10.65 -8.83
CA THR A 227 2.78 11.80 -8.12
C THR A 227 1.81 12.97 -8.17
N PRO A 228 1.53 13.63 -7.03
CA PRO A 228 0.75 14.86 -7.04
C PRO A 228 1.38 15.94 -7.91
N THR A 229 0.55 16.79 -8.52
CA THR A 229 1.03 17.95 -9.28
C THR A 229 1.36 19.10 -8.35
N PHE A 230 2.42 19.85 -8.68
CA PHE A 230 2.68 21.12 -8.00
C PHE A 230 1.82 22.23 -8.62
N PRO A 231 1.08 23.03 -7.84
CA PRO A 231 0.24 24.12 -8.34
C PRO A 231 1.02 25.08 -9.25
N THR A 232 0.39 25.52 -10.34
CA THR A 232 0.99 26.51 -11.26
C THR A 232 0.87 27.93 -10.75
N THR A 233 -0.10 28.20 -9.87
CA THR A 233 -0.33 29.50 -9.24
C THR A 233 0.21 29.52 -7.82
N SER A 234 0.75 30.67 -7.40
CA SER A 234 1.20 30.87 -6.02
C SER A 234 0.03 30.64 -5.07
N THR A 235 0.20 29.71 -4.15
CA THR A 235 -0.81 29.31 -3.17
C THR A 235 -0.12 29.17 -1.82
N THR A 236 -0.77 29.58 -0.73
CA THR A 236 -0.21 29.45 0.62
C THR A 236 0.24 28.01 0.89
N GLY A 237 1.43 27.85 1.46
CA GLY A 237 2.05 26.54 1.70
C GLY A 237 2.76 25.91 0.50
N TYR A 238 2.73 26.54 -0.67
CA TYR A 238 3.46 26.10 -1.86
C TYR A 238 4.57 27.09 -2.22
N TYR A 239 5.80 26.67 -2.00
CA TYR A 239 7.00 27.47 -2.18
C TYR A 239 7.77 27.02 -3.41
N ASN A 240 7.98 27.93 -4.35
CA ASN A 240 8.80 27.67 -5.51
C ASN A 240 10.24 28.10 -5.24
N LEU A 241 11.15 27.14 -5.04
CA LEU A 241 12.57 27.40 -4.88
C LEU A 241 13.32 27.40 -6.21
N THR A 242 12.60 27.20 -7.31
CA THR A 242 13.11 27.27 -8.69
C THR A 242 12.91 28.69 -9.22
N VAL A 243 13.92 29.21 -9.92
CA VAL A 243 13.79 30.46 -10.69
C VAL A 243 14.18 30.15 -12.12
N ASP A 244 13.34 30.57 -13.07
CA ASP A 244 13.52 30.24 -14.49
C ASP A 244 14.82 30.82 -15.09
N THR A 245 15.39 31.84 -14.44
CA THR A 245 16.64 32.51 -14.84
C THR A 245 17.88 32.06 -14.06
N ASP A 246 17.74 31.20 -13.05
CA ASP A 246 18.86 30.79 -12.21
C ASP A 246 19.80 29.81 -12.94
N THR A 247 21.07 29.81 -12.53
CA THR A 247 21.99 28.73 -12.87
C THR A 247 21.68 27.50 -12.00
N ARG A 248 22.02 26.29 -12.50
CA ARG A 248 21.85 25.04 -11.73
C ARG A 248 22.45 25.07 -10.32
N ILE A 249 23.54 25.82 -10.11
CA ILE A 249 24.22 25.95 -8.82
C ILE A 249 23.37 26.77 -7.82
N GLN A 250 22.68 27.81 -8.28
CA GLN A 250 21.88 28.67 -7.43
C GLN A 250 20.62 27.98 -6.92
N SER A 251 19.97 27.15 -7.74
CA SER A 251 18.80 26.37 -7.32
C SER A 251 19.16 25.31 -6.28
N ASP A 252 20.30 24.63 -6.44
CA ASP A 252 20.82 23.70 -5.43
C ASP A 252 21.10 24.42 -4.11
N ASN A 253 21.83 25.55 -4.14
CA ASN A 253 22.23 26.26 -2.92
C ASN A 253 21.04 26.71 -2.07
N ARG A 254 19.92 27.10 -2.67
CA ARG A 254 18.69 27.47 -1.93
C ARG A 254 18.18 26.35 -1.03
N ILE A 255 18.39 25.09 -1.39
CA ILE A 255 17.91 23.95 -0.60
C ILE A 255 18.79 23.73 0.64
N TRP A 256 20.10 23.92 0.46
CA TRP A 256 21.09 23.57 1.46
C TRP A 256 21.44 24.72 2.40
N THR A 257 21.03 25.96 2.12
CA THR A 257 21.26 27.13 2.99
C THR A 257 19.99 27.55 3.75
N ALA A 258 20.14 27.89 5.03
CA ALA A 258 19.04 28.32 5.91
C ALA A 258 18.43 29.70 5.59
N THR A 259 19.09 30.54 4.78
CA THR A 259 18.69 31.94 4.60
C THR A 259 17.67 32.10 3.47
N THR A 260 16.52 32.69 3.78
CA THR A 260 15.54 33.16 2.80
C THR A 260 16.12 34.34 2.01
N GLY A 261 16.34 34.17 0.70
CA GLY A 261 16.31 35.32 -0.23
C GLY A 261 17.60 35.78 -0.92
N ALA A 262 18.75 35.13 -0.76
CA ALA A 262 19.93 35.47 -1.56
C ALA A 262 20.57 34.24 -2.21
N PRO A 263 20.62 34.14 -3.55
CA PRO A 263 21.44 33.13 -4.22
C PRO A 263 22.91 33.39 -3.88
N SER A 264 23.50 32.57 -3.00
CA SER A 264 24.95 32.55 -2.81
C SER A 264 25.59 31.96 -4.06
N THR A 265 26.45 32.72 -4.72
CA THR A 265 27.36 32.22 -5.77
C THR A 265 28.52 31.41 -5.18
N SER A 266 28.73 31.48 -3.86
CA SER A 266 29.78 30.74 -3.17
C SER A 266 29.23 29.40 -2.64
N VAL A 267 29.82 28.31 -3.12
CA VAL A 267 29.61 26.96 -2.60
C VAL A 267 30.37 26.87 -1.27
N THR A 268 29.69 27.19 -0.18
CA THR A 268 30.20 26.86 1.15
C THR A 268 30.07 25.35 1.36
N THR A 269 31.15 24.72 1.81
CA THR A 269 31.15 23.30 2.22
C THR A 269 30.47 23.16 3.58
N ASN A 270 29.76 22.06 3.81
CA ASN A 270 29.09 21.76 5.09
C ASN A 270 27.89 22.66 5.42
N THR A 271 26.96 22.78 4.47
CA THR A 271 25.77 23.63 4.65
C THR A 271 24.63 22.89 5.35
N THR A 272 23.77 23.63 6.05
CA THR A 272 22.58 23.08 6.70
C THR A 272 21.33 23.84 6.26
N GLY A 273 20.40 23.14 5.61
CA GLY A 273 19.06 23.62 5.31
C GLY A 273 18.08 23.18 6.40
N THR A 274 17.11 24.04 6.76
CA THR A 274 16.04 23.71 7.71
C THR A 274 14.69 24.01 7.08
N PHE A 275 13.77 23.06 7.18
CA PHE A 275 12.42 23.14 6.64
C PHE A 275 11.36 22.75 7.69
N PRO A 276 10.16 23.37 7.69
CA PRO A 276 9.83 24.55 6.91
C PRO A 276 10.71 25.74 7.28
N ARG A 277 10.90 26.68 6.36
CA ARG A 277 11.74 27.85 6.64
C ARG A 277 11.01 28.78 7.60
N THR A 278 11.78 29.62 8.29
CA THR A 278 11.21 30.65 9.17
C THR A 278 10.24 31.54 8.39
N GLY A 279 9.00 31.63 8.86
CA GLY A 279 7.94 32.42 8.22
C GLY A 279 7.07 31.64 7.23
N ASP A 280 7.43 30.40 6.91
CA ASP A 280 6.57 29.56 6.08
C ASP A 280 5.29 29.14 6.84
N VAL A 281 4.18 29.07 6.12
CA VAL A 281 2.84 28.69 6.59
C VAL A 281 2.42 27.45 5.83
N PRO A 282 1.82 26.42 6.48
CA PRO A 282 1.43 25.19 5.78
C PRO A 282 0.28 25.43 4.80
N ALA A 283 0.13 24.52 3.85
CA ALA A 283 -1.02 24.47 2.95
C ALA A 283 -2.27 23.94 3.69
N ALA A 284 -3.40 23.90 2.98
CA ALA A 284 -4.68 23.43 3.52
C ALA A 284 -4.66 21.95 3.97
N ASP A 285 -3.74 21.14 3.45
CA ASP A 285 -3.53 19.75 3.88
C ASP A 285 -2.61 19.63 5.11
N GLY A 286 -2.16 20.76 5.68
CA GLY A 286 -1.27 20.82 6.83
C GLY A 286 0.22 20.65 6.51
N ARG A 287 0.59 20.51 5.23
CA ARG A 287 1.96 20.23 4.78
C ARG A 287 2.64 21.46 4.18
N TYR A 288 3.96 21.42 4.09
CA TYR A 288 4.77 22.46 3.45
C TYR A 288 5.36 21.92 2.14
N HIS A 289 5.00 22.53 1.02
CA HIS A 289 5.35 22.04 -0.31
C HIS A 289 6.44 22.91 -0.91
N TYR A 290 7.55 22.30 -1.32
CA TYR A 290 8.66 22.99 -1.97
C TYR A 290 8.92 22.40 -3.34
N ARG A 291 8.85 23.22 -4.37
CA ARG A 291 9.33 22.86 -5.70
C ARG A 291 10.81 23.14 -5.80
N ILE A 292 11.57 22.12 -6.18
CA ILE A 292 13.02 22.20 -6.34
C ILE A 292 13.43 21.61 -7.69
N ASP A 293 14.47 22.16 -8.31
CA ASP A 293 14.91 21.68 -9.61
C ASP A 293 15.68 20.37 -9.47
N ARG A 294 16.58 20.28 -8.49
CA ARG A 294 17.41 19.10 -8.21
C ARG A 294 17.62 18.94 -6.72
N LEU A 295 17.93 17.71 -6.29
CA LEU A 295 18.39 17.42 -4.95
C LEU A 295 19.78 16.80 -5.05
N VAL A 296 20.80 17.65 -5.20
CA VAL A 296 22.17 17.25 -5.50
C VAL A 296 23.15 17.79 -4.48
N ARG A 297 24.03 16.91 -3.99
CA ARG A 297 25.13 17.30 -3.11
C ARG A 297 26.19 16.21 -3.01
N SER A 298 27.45 16.57 -2.76
CA SER A 298 28.57 15.63 -2.62
C SER A 298 29.47 15.87 -1.40
N ASP A 299 29.19 16.90 -0.59
CA ASP A 299 29.93 17.28 0.61
C ASP A 299 29.18 16.88 1.91
N ASN A 300 29.67 17.28 3.09
CA ASN A 300 29.02 16.96 4.36
C ASN A 300 27.87 17.93 4.68
N SER A 301 26.81 17.92 3.88
CA SER A 301 25.66 18.82 4.08
C SER A 301 24.50 18.16 4.81
N ARG A 302 23.61 18.98 5.37
CA ARG A 302 22.46 18.53 6.16
C ARG A 302 21.16 19.22 5.74
N ILE A 303 20.07 18.48 5.74
CA ILE A 303 18.70 19.01 5.70
C ILE A 303 17.97 18.53 6.95
N ASN A 304 17.42 19.47 7.71
CA ASN A 304 16.61 19.22 8.89
C ASN A 304 15.14 19.50 8.60
N ILE A 305 14.26 18.61 9.04
CA ILE A 305 12.83 18.88 9.10
C ILE A 305 12.48 19.16 10.56
N THR A 306 11.89 20.32 10.82
CA THR A 306 11.46 20.73 12.14
C THR A 306 10.44 19.73 12.70
N ASP A 307 10.51 19.46 13.99
CA ASP A 307 9.63 18.52 14.67
C ASP A 307 8.15 18.87 14.47
N ASN A 308 7.31 17.84 14.39
CA ASN A 308 5.87 17.91 14.12
C ASN A 308 5.49 18.55 12.78
N ARG A 309 6.41 18.68 11.83
CA ARG A 309 6.12 19.25 10.49
C ARG A 309 6.25 18.20 9.39
N GLU A 310 5.34 18.28 8.42
CA GLU A 310 5.39 17.45 7.22
C GLU A 310 5.82 18.33 6.03
N VAL A 311 6.93 17.94 5.38
CA VAL A 311 7.53 18.65 4.26
C VAL A 311 7.50 17.77 3.02
N VAL A 312 7.11 18.37 1.89
CA VAL A 312 7.02 17.70 0.60
C VAL A 312 7.92 18.40 -0.39
N PHE A 313 8.89 17.68 -0.95
CA PHE A 313 9.75 18.15 -2.03
C PHE A 313 9.27 17.63 -3.38
N TYR A 314 9.06 18.55 -4.31
CA TYR A 314 8.69 18.27 -5.69
C TYR A 314 9.94 18.48 -6.55
N VAL A 315 10.68 17.41 -6.80
CA VAL A 315 11.93 17.41 -7.56
C VAL A 315 11.62 17.26 -9.05
N ARG A 316 12.16 18.16 -9.87
CA ARG A 316 11.99 18.08 -11.33
C ARG A 316 13.02 17.16 -11.98
N SER A 317 14.31 17.35 -11.74
CA SER A 317 15.40 16.64 -12.39
C SER A 317 16.01 15.62 -11.42
N GLU A 318 17.32 15.56 -11.24
CA GLU A 318 18.01 14.47 -10.54
C GLU A 318 17.96 14.56 -9.00
N ILE A 319 18.04 13.39 -8.38
CA ILE A 319 18.37 13.21 -6.96
C ILE A 319 19.74 12.50 -6.93
N ASN A 320 20.79 13.21 -6.55
CA ASN A 320 22.16 12.67 -6.53
C ASN A 320 22.89 13.11 -5.26
N LEU A 321 22.97 12.19 -4.30
CA LEU A 321 23.47 12.47 -2.96
C LEU A 321 24.74 11.66 -2.73
N GLY A 322 25.88 12.31 -2.92
CA GLY A 322 27.22 11.83 -2.56
C GLY A 322 27.71 12.41 -1.24
N GLY A 323 28.82 11.89 -0.72
CA GLY A 323 29.43 12.38 0.52
C GLY A 323 28.58 12.09 1.77
N ASN A 324 28.96 12.66 2.92
CA ASN A 324 28.27 12.43 4.19
C ASN A 324 27.01 13.31 4.34
N VAL A 325 26.14 13.31 3.32
CA VAL A 325 24.89 14.06 3.33
C VAL A 325 23.91 13.46 4.33
N ARG A 326 23.24 14.30 5.12
CA ARG A 326 22.22 13.87 6.09
C ARG A 326 20.90 14.57 5.86
N ILE A 327 19.84 13.84 5.52
CA ILE A 327 18.51 14.40 5.28
C ILE A 327 17.52 13.81 6.28
N ASN A 328 16.92 14.67 7.10
CA ASN A 328 15.90 14.34 8.08
C ASN A 328 16.31 13.25 9.09
N CYS A 329 17.60 13.21 9.44
CA CYS A 329 18.17 12.27 10.40
C CYS A 329 18.45 12.95 11.73
N ALA A 330 18.13 12.28 12.84
CA ALA A 330 18.62 12.65 14.16
C ALA A 330 20.00 12.04 14.45
N GLY A 331 20.66 12.53 15.51
CA GLY A 331 21.93 12.01 16.04
C GLY A 331 23.18 12.30 15.21
N THR A 332 24.33 11.80 15.67
CA THR A 332 25.65 11.90 15.03
C THR A 332 26.25 10.50 14.87
N GLY A 333 25.64 9.64 14.05
CA GLY A 333 26.12 8.27 13.84
C GLY A 333 25.83 7.69 12.45
N ALA A 334 26.18 6.41 12.27
CA ALA A 334 26.02 5.65 11.02
C ALA A 334 24.59 5.23 10.72
N THR A 335 23.62 5.57 11.57
CA THR A 335 22.20 5.28 11.39
C THR A 335 21.42 6.59 11.35
N CYS A 336 20.45 6.67 10.44
CA CYS A 336 19.47 7.75 10.44
C CYS A 336 18.40 7.42 11.50
N THR A 337 18.63 7.84 12.75
CA THR A 337 17.69 7.54 13.84
C THR A 337 16.55 8.53 13.89
N VAL A 338 15.42 8.07 14.43
CA VAL A 338 14.27 8.88 14.80
C VAL A 338 14.58 9.62 16.11
N PRO A 339 14.27 10.92 16.27
CA PRO A 339 14.38 11.61 17.56
C PRO A 339 13.59 10.87 18.66
N THR A 340 14.18 10.74 19.86
CA THR A 340 13.58 10.00 20.99
C THR A 340 12.53 10.78 21.77
N SER A 341 12.27 12.05 21.42
CA SER A 341 11.24 12.90 22.04
C SER A 341 10.68 13.91 21.04
N GLY A 342 9.35 14.07 21.00
CA GLY A 342 8.61 14.93 20.06
C GLY A 342 8.01 14.16 18.87
N SER A 343 6.90 14.61 18.27
CA SER A 343 6.44 14.00 17.01
C SER A 343 7.39 14.42 15.89
N ILE A 344 7.70 13.44 15.06
CA ILE A 344 8.87 13.49 14.19
C ILE A 344 8.55 14.27 12.92
N GLY A 345 9.47 15.14 12.50
CA GLY A 345 9.38 15.77 11.18
C GLY A 345 9.37 14.69 10.09
N ARG A 346 8.52 14.85 9.06
CA ARG A 346 8.39 13.89 7.95
C ARG A 346 8.77 14.55 6.64
N LEU A 347 9.47 13.80 5.80
CA LEU A 347 9.87 14.23 4.47
C LEU A 347 9.30 13.28 3.42
N ILE A 348 8.59 13.85 2.45
CA ILE A 348 8.14 13.16 1.24
C ILE A 348 8.82 13.82 0.05
N ILE A 349 9.35 13.01 -0.86
CA ILE A 349 10.01 13.49 -2.08
C ILE A 349 9.26 12.90 -3.28
N TYR A 350 8.58 13.75 -4.02
CA TYR A 350 7.99 13.42 -5.31
C TYR A 350 8.98 13.80 -6.42
N GLY A 351 9.41 12.82 -7.20
CA GLY A 351 10.06 13.06 -8.50
C GLY A 351 9.01 13.19 -9.61
N ASN A 352 9.38 13.73 -10.78
CA ASN A 352 8.53 13.74 -11.99
C ASN A 352 7.25 14.58 -11.88
N VAL A 353 7.28 15.62 -11.07
CA VAL A 353 6.12 16.40 -10.62
C VAL A 353 5.47 17.35 -11.65
N SER A 354 5.73 17.15 -12.94
CA SER A 354 5.04 17.91 -13.98
C SER A 354 5.09 17.18 -15.32
N ASN A 355 3.92 16.95 -15.91
CA ASN A 355 3.69 16.42 -17.27
C ASN A 355 4.27 17.31 -18.40
N ARG A 356 5.11 18.28 -18.05
CA ARG A 356 5.60 19.34 -18.94
C ARG A 356 7.01 19.08 -19.45
N TYR A 357 7.74 18.14 -18.85
CA TYR A 357 9.15 17.90 -19.16
C TYR A 357 9.32 16.53 -19.81
N GLY A 358 9.96 16.48 -20.97
CA GLY A 358 10.19 15.25 -21.72
C GLY A 358 11.25 14.36 -21.06
N THR A 359 11.34 13.11 -21.51
CA THR A 359 12.49 12.24 -21.23
C THR A 359 13.68 12.71 -22.08
N CYS A 360 14.78 13.13 -21.47
CA CYS A 360 16.01 13.37 -22.23
C CYS A 360 16.70 12.04 -22.60
N ARG A 361 17.30 12.00 -23.79
CA ARG A 361 18.21 10.93 -24.23
C ARG A 361 19.63 11.34 -23.88
N ASP A 362 20.40 10.43 -23.31
CA ASP A 362 21.86 10.58 -23.26
C ASP A 362 22.42 10.50 -24.69
N GLY A 363 23.02 11.59 -25.17
CA GLY A 363 23.64 11.66 -26.50
C GLY A 363 23.79 13.10 -27.01
N THR A 364 24.74 13.31 -27.92
CA THR A 364 24.93 14.56 -28.66
C THR A 364 23.62 14.92 -29.38
N VAL A 365 23.16 16.16 -29.21
CA VAL A 365 21.94 16.68 -29.84
C VAL A 365 22.06 16.50 -31.36
N GLY A 366 21.30 15.58 -31.93
CA GLY A 366 21.12 15.49 -33.37
C GLY A 366 20.30 16.69 -33.85
N THR A 367 20.82 17.44 -34.81
CA THR A 367 20.30 18.72 -35.33
C THR A 367 18.99 18.61 -36.13
N GLY A 368 18.15 17.59 -35.90
CA GLY A 368 17.08 17.20 -36.81
C GLY A 368 15.64 17.22 -36.28
N THR A 369 15.39 17.55 -35.01
CA THR A 369 14.02 17.63 -34.48
C THR A 369 13.76 19.01 -33.90
N ASN A 370 12.57 19.57 -34.15
CA ASN A 370 12.19 20.93 -33.73
C ASN A 370 10.97 20.82 -32.78
N PRO A 371 11.09 21.15 -31.48
CA PRO A 371 12.31 21.60 -30.82
C PRO A 371 13.29 20.45 -30.55
N PRO A 372 14.60 20.70 -30.58
CA PRO A 372 15.60 19.66 -30.31
C PRO A 372 15.48 19.19 -28.86
N PRO A 373 15.62 17.88 -28.58
CA PRO A 373 15.68 17.37 -27.22
C PRO A 373 16.93 17.95 -26.53
N ALA A 374 16.67 18.65 -25.44
CA ALA A 374 17.66 19.20 -24.53
C ALA A 374 18.71 18.15 -24.06
N PRO A 375 20.02 18.47 -24.05
CA PRO A 375 21.05 17.59 -23.50
C PRO A 375 20.94 17.49 -21.97
N CYS A 376 21.19 16.29 -21.42
CA CYS A 376 21.06 16.05 -19.97
C CYS A 376 21.95 16.93 -19.06
N ASN A 377 22.98 17.53 -19.64
CA ASN A 377 24.04 18.28 -18.97
C ASN A 377 24.07 19.78 -19.30
N GLY A 378 23.03 20.34 -19.93
CA GLY A 378 22.97 21.77 -20.24
C GLY A 378 23.16 22.65 -18.99
N ALA A 379 24.03 23.67 -19.07
CA ALA A 379 24.35 24.56 -17.94
C ALA A 379 23.16 25.43 -17.47
N THR A 380 22.13 25.59 -18.31
CA THR A 380 20.95 26.42 -18.08
C THR A 380 19.71 25.59 -17.74
N LEU A 381 18.80 26.16 -16.95
CA LEU A 381 17.57 25.51 -16.49
C LEU A 381 16.44 25.46 -17.55
N GLY A 382 16.69 25.86 -18.81
CA GLY A 382 15.71 25.76 -19.90
C GLY A 382 15.37 24.31 -20.30
N ASP A 383 16.26 23.39 -19.95
CA ASP A 383 16.26 21.97 -20.26
C ASP A 383 15.68 21.13 -19.12
N ARG A 384 14.59 21.60 -18.50
CA ARG A 384 13.98 20.94 -17.34
C ARG A 384 13.57 19.51 -17.68
N GLN A 385 13.98 18.58 -16.84
CA GLN A 385 13.73 17.15 -17.00
C GLN A 385 12.70 16.65 -15.99
N ASN A 386 12.25 15.41 -16.18
CA ASN A 386 11.69 14.59 -15.11
C ASN A 386 12.82 13.87 -14.36
N THR A 387 12.60 13.57 -13.08
CA THR A 387 13.46 12.74 -12.21
C THR A 387 13.56 11.32 -12.74
N ASN A 388 14.54 11.11 -13.59
CA ASN A 388 14.84 9.81 -14.21
C ASN A 388 15.95 9.05 -13.46
N ARG A 389 16.68 9.69 -12.54
CA ARG A 389 17.79 9.09 -11.80
C ARG A 389 17.75 9.47 -10.32
N ILE A 390 17.89 8.44 -9.48
CA ILE A 390 18.16 8.56 -8.06
C ILE A 390 19.47 7.82 -7.79
N GLN A 391 20.47 8.54 -7.29
CA GLN A 391 21.74 7.97 -6.85
C GLN A 391 22.03 8.44 -5.43
N ILE A 392 22.25 7.49 -4.53
CA ILE A 392 22.57 7.77 -3.13
C ILE A 392 23.87 7.02 -2.79
N SER A 393 24.86 7.71 -2.26
CA SER A 393 26.09 7.08 -1.77
C SER A 393 25.85 6.36 -0.45
N GLU A 394 26.62 5.30 -0.16
CA GLU A 394 26.65 4.64 1.15
C GLU A 394 27.06 5.57 2.29
N THR A 395 27.66 6.73 2.02
CA THR A 395 27.98 7.70 3.08
C THR A 395 26.82 8.65 3.36
N ALA A 396 25.83 8.73 2.48
CA ALA A 396 24.63 9.52 2.71
C ALA A 396 23.68 8.80 3.69
N ARG A 397 22.90 9.59 4.44
CA ARG A 397 21.87 9.14 5.37
C ARG A 397 20.58 9.91 5.11
N ILE A 398 19.51 9.20 4.82
CA ILE A 398 18.23 9.81 4.43
C ILE A 398 17.10 9.13 5.16
N ARG A 399 16.16 9.94 5.68
CA ARG A 399 14.85 9.48 6.14
C ARG A 399 13.74 10.18 5.37
N ALA A 400 13.16 9.48 4.40
CA ALA A 400 12.10 10.02 3.57
C ALA A 400 11.28 8.91 2.90
N LEU A 401 10.07 9.24 2.47
CA LEU A 401 9.45 8.55 1.35
C LEU A 401 9.95 9.18 0.05
N ILE A 402 10.40 8.38 -0.91
CA ILE A 402 10.67 8.84 -2.28
C ILE A 402 9.69 8.14 -3.23
N LEU A 403 8.86 8.90 -3.93
CA LEU A 403 8.01 8.43 -5.02
C LEU A 403 8.43 9.12 -6.33
N ALA A 404 9.08 8.37 -7.21
CA ALA A 404 9.57 8.84 -8.50
C ALA A 404 9.30 7.78 -9.59
N PRO A 405 8.07 7.73 -10.15
CA PRO A 405 7.57 6.62 -10.97
C PRO A 405 8.34 6.34 -12.27
N ASN A 406 9.19 7.27 -12.71
CA ASN A 406 10.01 7.15 -13.93
C ASN A 406 11.52 7.08 -13.61
N ALA A 407 11.90 7.11 -12.33
CA ALA A 407 13.29 7.10 -11.92
C ALA A 407 13.89 5.69 -11.93
N THR A 408 15.15 5.58 -12.32
CA THR A 408 16.00 4.46 -11.95
C THR A 408 16.76 4.81 -10.69
N ALA A 409 16.55 4.04 -9.62
CA ALA A 409 17.30 4.20 -8.38
C ALA A 409 18.51 3.29 -8.34
N ASN A 410 19.59 3.80 -7.75
CA ASN A 410 20.71 3.03 -7.28
C ASN A 410 21.22 3.63 -5.97
N ILE A 411 21.83 2.78 -5.15
CA ILE A 411 22.60 3.21 -4.00
C ILE A 411 24.01 2.68 -4.26
N THR A 412 25.05 3.51 -4.22
CA THR A 412 26.42 3.09 -4.55
C THR A 412 27.28 2.95 -3.30
N GLY A 413 27.92 1.80 -3.10
CA GLY A 413 28.81 1.56 -1.97
C GLY A 413 29.55 0.23 -2.00
N SER A 414 30.72 0.16 -1.36
CA SER A 414 31.56 -1.03 -1.30
C SER A 414 31.48 -1.80 0.03
N ASN A 415 30.83 -1.25 1.07
CA ASN A 415 30.86 -1.83 2.41
C ASN A 415 29.75 -2.87 2.67
N SER A 416 30.14 -4.08 3.08
CA SER A 416 29.30 -5.29 3.26
C SER A 416 28.46 -5.37 4.53
N SER A 417 28.53 -4.36 5.41
CA SER A 417 28.02 -4.48 6.79
C SER A 417 27.20 -3.31 7.29
N ALA A 418 27.10 -2.18 6.57
CA ALA A 418 26.42 -1.01 7.08
C ALA A 418 24.90 -1.07 6.85
N THR A 419 24.15 -1.05 7.94
CA THR A 419 22.68 -1.00 7.96
C THR A 419 22.22 0.45 8.14
N GLY A 420 21.05 0.81 7.60
CA GLY A 420 20.40 2.09 7.92
C GLY A 420 20.84 3.33 7.12
N PHE A 421 21.26 3.14 5.86
CA PHE A 421 21.55 4.25 4.92
C PHE A 421 20.31 5.05 4.54
N PHE A 422 19.20 4.35 4.34
CA PHE A 422 17.93 4.92 3.95
C PHE A 422 16.83 4.33 4.85
N THR A 423 16.03 5.22 5.43
CA THR A 423 14.86 4.87 6.25
C THR A 423 13.61 5.52 5.64
N GLY A 424 12.52 4.77 5.55
CA GLY A 424 11.32 5.09 4.79
C GLY A 424 11.12 4.14 3.62
N ALA A 425 10.49 4.61 2.56
CA ALA A 425 10.16 3.78 1.40
C ALA A 425 10.58 4.44 0.08
N MET A 426 10.95 3.62 -0.89
CA MET A 426 11.38 4.07 -2.22
C MET A 426 10.54 3.43 -3.31
N TRP A 427 9.78 4.25 -4.03
CA TRP A 427 8.86 3.83 -5.07
C TRP A 427 9.34 4.41 -6.40
N VAL A 428 9.87 3.55 -7.28
CA VAL A 428 10.58 3.96 -8.49
C VAL A 428 10.25 3.08 -9.69
N ASN A 429 10.66 3.48 -10.89
CA ASN A 429 10.48 2.67 -12.11
C ASN A 429 11.36 1.42 -12.08
N ASN A 430 12.62 1.61 -11.73
CA ASN A 430 13.66 0.61 -11.92
C ASN A 430 14.70 0.69 -10.80
N TRP A 431 15.36 -0.42 -10.51
CA TRP A 431 16.48 -0.50 -9.59
C TRP A 431 17.73 -1.04 -10.29
N SER A 432 18.81 -0.25 -10.32
CA SER A 432 20.09 -0.67 -10.89
C SER A 432 21.12 -0.88 -9.78
N ALA A 433 21.46 -2.12 -9.48
CA ALA A 433 22.56 -2.42 -8.56
C ALA A 433 23.88 -2.60 -9.35
N PRO A 434 24.89 -1.71 -9.22
CA PRO A 434 26.22 -1.93 -9.79
C PRO A 434 26.91 -3.22 -9.27
N VAL A 435 27.93 -3.68 -10.00
CA VAL A 435 28.56 -5.03 -9.85
C VAL A 435 29.27 -5.27 -8.52
N ASN A 436 29.60 -4.19 -7.81
CA ASN A 436 30.35 -4.18 -6.57
C ASN A 436 29.51 -3.79 -5.35
N ASN A 437 28.18 -3.70 -5.49
CA ASN A 437 27.33 -3.30 -4.38
C ASN A 437 27.14 -4.41 -3.36
N ASN A 438 27.45 -4.03 -2.14
CA ASN A 438 27.39 -4.85 -0.95
C ASN A 438 26.17 -4.42 -0.11
N LYS A 439 25.42 -5.40 0.40
CA LYS A 439 24.24 -5.35 1.30
C LYS A 439 23.78 -3.95 1.76
N ILE A 440 23.15 -3.18 0.87
CA ILE A 440 22.45 -1.96 1.27
C ILE A 440 21.12 -2.37 1.92
N MET A 441 20.78 -1.75 3.07
CA MET A 441 19.51 -1.96 3.77
C MET A 441 18.64 -0.70 3.69
N ILE A 442 17.48 -0.81 3.04
CA ILE A 442 16.38 0.15 3.17
C ILE A 442 15.48 -0.31 4.32
N ASN A 443 15.30 0.52 5.34
CA ASN A 443 14.40 0.27 6.45
C ASN A 443 13.03 0.90 6.16
N THR A 444 11.98 0.11 6.06
CA THR A 444 10.63 0.69 5.92
C THR A 444 10.24 1.47 7.17
N GLU A 445 9.53 2.57 6.96
CA GLU A 445 8.92 3.38 8.00
C GLU A 445 7.59 3.93 7.47
N GLY A 446 6.61 4.07 8.35
CA GLY A 446 5.30 4.64 8.02
C GLY A 446 4.32 3.65 7.38
N SER A 447 3.10 4.13 7.19
CA SER A 447 1.96 3.44 6.60
C SER A 447 1.49 4.13 5.33
N TYR A 448 0.66 3.47 4.54
CA TYR A 448 0.12 4.08 3.32
C TYR A 448 -0.59 5.42 3.59
N GLY A 449 -1.32 5.52 4.70
CA GLY A 449 -2.04 6.72 5.14
C GLY A 449 -1.14 7.87 5.55
N ASP A 450 0.11 7.59 5.94
CA ASP A 450 1.09 8.64 6.23
C ASP A 450 1.56 9.37 4.96
N TYR A 451 1.45 8.72 3.80
CA TYR A 451 2.13 9.14 2.57
C TYR A 451 1.21 9.44 1.40
N LEU A 452 0.05 8.78 1.35
CA LEU A 452 -0.90 8.87 0.25
C LEU A 452 -2.26 9.34 0.76
N ASN A 453 -2.78 10.39 0.12
CA ASN A 453 -4.12 10.90 0.44
C ASN A 453 -5.23 9.90 0.03
N ASN A 454 -4.92 8.95 -0.86
CA ASN A 454 -5.79 7.86 -1.32
C ASN A 454 -5.23 6.48 -0.90
N ALA A 455 -4.62 6.39 0.28
CA ALA A 455 -4.00 5.17 0.82
C ALA A 455 -4.86 3.90 0.71
N SER A 456 -6.18 4.02 0.89
CA SER A 456 -7.14 2.92 0.78
C SER A 456 -7.23 2.31 -0.63
N ALA A 457 -6.71 2.99 -1.65
CA ALA A 457 -6.58 2.43 -2.99
C ALA A 457 -5.45 1.41 -3.07
N PHE A 458 -4.40 1.52 -2.25
CA PHE A 458 -3.17 0.72 -2.35
C PHE A 458 -2.94 -0.25 -1.18
N ASP A 459 -3.79 -0.14 -0.15
CA ASP A 459 -3.83 -1.03 1.00
C ASP A 459 -5.20 -1.68 1.12
N LEU A 460 -5.23 -3.01 1.18
CA LEU A 460 -6.47 -3.77 1.34
C LEU A 460 -7.02 -3.59 2.76
N PRO A 461 -8.36 -3.62 2.95
CA PRO A 461 -8.95 -3.61 4.27
C PRO A 461 -8.40 -4.76 5.12
N ALA A 462 -8.08 -4.50 6.38
CA ALA A 462 -7.72 -5.57 7.31
C ALA A 462 -8.98 -6.12 7.99
N ILE A 463 -9.08 -7.44 8.08
CA ILE A 463 -10.28 -8.12 8.56
C ILE A 463 -9.90 -8.88 9.84
N SER A 464 -10.65 -8.63 10.91
CA SER A 464 -10.46 -9.37 12.15
C SER A 464 -11.12 -10.75 12.05
N PRO A 465 -10.55 -11.78 12.68
CA PRO A 465 -11.23 -13.06 12.76
C PRO A 465 -12.56 -12.91 13.51
N VAL A 466 -13.58 -13.69 13.12
CA VAL A 466 -14.82 -13.79 13.89
C VAL A 466 -14.47 -14.35 15.27
N ARG A 467 -14.79 -13.60 16.32
CA ARG A 467 -14.56 -14.02 17.72
C ARG A 467 -15.83 -14.50 18.40
N SER A 468 -16.98 -14.12 17.88
CA SER A 468 -18.29 -14.44 18.44
C SER A 468 -19.36 -14.35 17.35
N TRP A 469 -20.41 -15.13 17.51
CA TRP A 469 -21.61 -15.08 16.69
C TRP A 469 -22.84 -15.13 17.58
N THR A 470 -23.97 -14.68 17.07
CA THR A 470 -25.27 -14.71 17.75
C THR A 470 -26.25 -15.54 16.93
N ARG A 471 -27.01 -16.40 17.60
CA ARG A 471 -28.10 -17.14 16.97
C ARG A 471 -29.29 -16.22 16.72
N LEU A 472 -29.88 -16.31 15.54
CA LEU A 472 -31.10 -15.59 15.16
C LEU A 472 -32.28 -16.56 15.10
N GLN A 473 -33.48 -16.04 15.34
CA GLN A 473 -34.70 -16.79 15.06
C GLN A 473 -34.85 -16.96 13.54
N VAL A 474 -35.14 -18.19 13.14
CA VAL A 474 -35.49 -18.53 11.76
C VAL A 474 -37.00 -18.33 11.64
N PRO A 475 -37.49 -17.53 10.68
CA PRO A 475 -38.92 -17.30 10.46
C PRO A 475 -39.70 -18.58 10.12
#